data_AF-A0A4Q2XXV0-F1
#
_entry.id   AF-A0A4Q2XXV0-F1
#
_cell.length_a   1.000
_cell.length_b   1.000
_cell.length_c   1.000
_cell.angle_alpha   90.00
_cell.angle_beta   90.00
_cell.angle_gamma   90.00
#
_symmetry.space_group_name_H-M   'P 1'
#
loop_
_entity.id
_entity.type
_entity.pdbx_description
1 polymer ?
#
loop_
_entity_poly.entity_id
_entity_poly.type
_entity_poly.pdbx_seq_one_letter_code
_entity_poly.pdbx_strand_id
1 'polypeptide(L)'
;MKPIAVLFSVFSVLLASSITQSASAAERAKPFHFAHRGGAYEFEENTLAAFRSSYEAGVRGCELDIRMTKDGELVLLHDDSLQRTHQG
;
A
#
# COMPACT_ATOMS: atom_id res chain seq x y z
N MET A 1 -29.20 24.30 -45.42
CA MET A 1 -27.97 24.75 -44.70
C MET A 1 -27.82 24.22 -43.27
N LYS A 2 -28.82 23.54 -42.67
CA LYS A 2 -28.75 23.00 -41.29
C LYS A 2 -28.08 21.61 -41.09
N PRO A 3 -27.94 20.71 -42.09
CA PRO A 3 -27.48 19.33 -41.80
C PRO A 3 -25.96 19.21 -41.62
N ILE A 4 -25.16 20.05 -42.27
CA ILE A 4 -23.68 20.03 -42.18
C ILE A 4 -23.20 20.49 -40.80
N ALA A 5 -23.87 21.49 -40.20
CA ALA A 5 -23.54 22.00 -38.87
C ALA A 5 -23.81 20.98 -37.76
N VAL A 6 -24.84 20.14 -37.91
CA VAL A 6 -25.17 19.07 -36.94
C VAL A 6 -24.12 17.97 -36.98
N LEU A 7 -23.66 17.57 -38.17
CA LEU A 7 -22.63 16.55 -38.32
C LEU A 7 -21.29 16.99 -37.72
N PHE A 8 -20.92 18.26 -37.89
CA PHE A 8 -19.69 18.84 -37.32
C PHE A 8 -19.75 18.93 -35.79
N SER A 9 -20.92 19.27 -35.24
CA SER A 9 -21.17 19.31 -33.79
C SER A 9 -21.07 17.92 -33.16
N VAL A 10 -21.73 16.92 -33.75
CA VAL A 10 -21.66 15.53 -33.30
C VAL A 10 -20.23 14.98 -33.38
N PHE A 11 -19.51 15.27 -34.47
CA PHE A 11 -18.10 14.87 -34.61
C PHE A 11 -17.20 15.51 -33.54
N SER A 12 -17.42 16.79 -33.22
CA SER A 12 -16.65 17.51 -32.19
C SER A 12 -16.89 16.96 -30.78
N VAL A 13 -18.13 16.60 -30.46
CA VAL A 13 -18.50 15.97 -29.18
C VAL A 13 -17.89 14.57 -29.06
N LEU A 14 -17.89 13.78 -30.14
CA LEU A 14 -17.28 12.44 -30.16
C LEU A 14 -15.76 12.49 -30.03
N LEU A 15 -15.10 13.48 -30.66
CA LEU A 15 -13.65 13.67 -30.55
C LEU A 15 -13.23 14.08 -29.13
N ALA A 16 -13.98 15.01 -28.50
CA ALA A 16 -13.73 15.42 -27.12
C ALA A 16 -13.90 14.27 -26.10
N SER A 17 -14.82 13.34 -26.37
CA SER A 17 -15.08 12.17 -25.51
C SER A 17 -13.97 11.11 -25.58
N SER A 18 -13.22 11.06 -26.69
CA SER A 18 -12.12 10.10 -26.87
C SER A 18 -10.82 10.57 -26.19
N ILE A 19 -10.65 11.89 -26.04
CA ILE A 19 -9.47 12.49 -25.39
C ILE A 19 -9.52 12.29 -23.85
N THR A 20 -10.71 12.19 -23.25
CA THR A 20 -10.89 12.01 -21.80
C THR A 20 -10.70 10.56 -21.31
N GLN A 21 -10.54 9.57 -22.20
CA GLN A 21 -10.52 8.15 -21.83
C GLN A 21 -9.11 7.54 -21.71
N SER A 22 -8.10 8.29 -21.27
CA SER A 22 -6.77 7.73 -20.93
C SER A 22 -6.34 8.00 -19.49
N ALA A 23 -7.19 7.67 -18.51
CA ALA A 23 -6.71 7.50 -17.14
C ALA A 23 -5.92 6.19 -17.06
N SER A 24 -4.62 6.30 -16.77
CA SER A 24 -3.70 5.16 -16.77
C SER A 24 -4.07 4.14 -15.67
N ALA A 25 -3.69 2.88 -15.83
CA ALA A 25 -3.94 1.85 -14.82
C ALA A 25 -3.26 2.17 -13.46
N ALA A 26 -2.10 2.85 -13.50
CA ALA A 26 -1.40 3.31 -12.30
C ALA A 26 -2.18 4.36 -11.51
N GLU A 27 -2.97 5.19 -12.19
CA GLU A 27 -3.78 6.26 -11.58
C GLU A 27 -5.03 5.73 -10.86
N ARG A 28 -5.47 4.50 -11.19
CA ARG A 28 -6.61 3.81 -10.56
C ARG A 28 -6.23 2.92 -9.38
N ALA A 29 -4.95 2.62 -9.19
CA ALA A 29 -4.50 1.80 -8.07
C ALA A 29 -4.54 2.63 -6.78
N LYS A 30 -5.43 2.28 -5.86
CA LYS A 30 -5.42 2.87 -4.52
C LYS A 30 -4.13 2.45 -3.79
N PRO A 31 -3.44 3.37 -3.08
CA PRO A 31 -2.30 3.00 -2.27
C PRO A 31 -2.67 1.89 -1.29
N PHE A 32 -1.84 0.85 -1.20
CA PHE A 32 -2.00 -0.20 -0.20
C PHE A 32 -1.08 0.10 0.98
N HIS A 33 -1.64 0.16 2.18
CA HIS A 33 -0.90 0.54 3.38
C HIS A 33 -0.34 -0.70 4.08
N PHE A 34 0.94 -0.64 4.42
CA PHE A 34 1.61 -1.64 5.24
C PHE A 34 1.99 -1.03 6.59
N ALA A 35 1.62 -1.70 7.68
CA ALA A 35 2.10 -1.38 9.02
C ALA A 35 3.57 -1.82 9.12
N HIS A 36 4.49 -0.86 9.06
CA HIS A 36 5.93 -1.08 9.20
C HIS A 36 6.22 -1.75 10.56
N ARG A 37 6.74 -2.97 10.52
CA ARG A 37 7.03 -3.87 11.65
C ARG A 37 5.84 -4.09 12.57
N GLY A 38 4.64 -4.08 12.01
CA GLY A 38 3.39 -4.19 12.76
C GLY A 38 2.92 -2.89 13.42
N GLY A 39 3.51 -1.74 13.08
CA GLY A 39 3.16 -0.44 13.67
C GLY A 39 4.16 -0.02 14.75
N ALA A 40 5.46 -0.03 14.41
CA ALA A 40 6.55 0.23 15.35
C ALA A 40 6.51 1.58 16.09
N TYR A 41 5.73 2.55 15.58
CA TYR A 41 5.57 3.84 16.25
C TYR A 41 4.47 3.82 17.31
N GLU A 42 3.54 2.88 17.22
CA GLU A 42 2.37 2.75 18.07
C GLU A 42 2.48 1.58 19.06
N PHE A 43 3.19 0.52 18.67
CA PHE A 43 3.29 -0.75 19.40
C PHE A 43 4.73 -1.29 19.41
N GLU A 44 4.99 -2.29 20.25
CA GLU A 44 6.27 -3.00 20.24
C GLU A 44 6.47 -3.74 18.91
N GLU A 45 7.48 -3.32 18.15
CA GLU A 45 7.74 -3.79 16.80
C GLU A 45 7.92 -5.32 16.71
N ASN A 46 7.53 -5.91 15.58
CA ASN A 46 7.75 -7.33 15.28
C ASN A 46 7.11 -8.31 16.29
N THR A 47 6.07 -7.88 17.02
CA THR A 47 5.31 -8.72 17.96
C THR A 47 3.92 -9.10 17.40
N LEU A 48 3.38 -10.24 17.85
CA LEU A 48 2.00 -10.63 17.54
C LEU A 48 0.97 -9.60 18.04
N ALA A 49 1.27 -8.92 19.14
CA ALA A 49 0.42 -7.86 19.67
C ALA A 49 0.33 -6.68 18.69
N ALA A 50 1.48 -6.19 18.20
CA ALA A 50 1.52 -5.10 17.21
C ALA A 50 0.76 -5.45 15.93
N PHE A 51 0.98 -6.65 15.38
CA PHE A 51 0.24 -7.10 14.20
C PHE A 51 -1.27 -7.16 14.42
N ARG A 52 -1.71 -7.67 15.58
CA ARG A 52 -3.13 -7.72 15.93
C ARG A 52 -3.73 -6.31 16.06
N SER A 53 -3.05 -5.42 16.77
CA SER A 53 -3.53 -4.04 16.96
C SER A 53 -3.59 -3.26 15.64
N SER A 54 -2.59 -3.40 14.77
CA SER A 54 -2.63 -2.81 13.42
C SER A 54 -3.79 -3.37 12.58
N TYR A 55 -4.06 -4.67 12.67
CA TYR A 55 -5.20 -5.28 12.00
C TYR A 55 -6.55 -4.76 12.53
N GLU A 56 -6.70 -4.63 13.84
CA GLU A 56 -7.88 -4.07 14.49
C GLU A 56 -8.10 -2.60 14.11
N ALA A 57 -7.03 -1.84 13.89
CA ALA A 57 -7.06 -0.46 13.39
C ALA A 57 -7.43 -0.33 11.89
N GLY A 58 -7.64 -1.44 11.19
CA GLY A 58 -8.07 -1.44 9.78
C GLY A 58 -6.95 -1.56 8.77
N VAL A 59 -5.68 -1.66 9.19
CA VAL A 59 -4.56 -1.94 8.28
C VAL A 59 -4.62 -3.39 7.82
N ARG A 60 -4.29 -3.64 6.55
CA ARG A 60 -4.42 -4.97 5.93
C ARG A 60 -3.11 -5.53 5.39
N GLY A 61 -2.04 -4.74 5.39
CA GLY A 61 -0.67 -5.22 5.22
C GLY A 61 0.12 -5.02 6.51
N CYS A 62 0.90 -6.01 6.92
CA CYS A 62 1.95 -5.83 7.91
C CYS A 62 3.28 -6.16 7.25
N GLU A 63 4.27 -5.32 7.48
CA GLU A 63 5.66 -5.62 7.17
C GLU A 63 6.34 -6.18 8.43
N LEU A 64 7.34 -7.02 8.24
CA LEU A 64 8.08 -7.70 9.30
C LEU A 64 9.52 -7.92 8.87
N ASP A 65 10.42 -7.98 9.83
CA ASP A 65 11.84 -8.26 9.61
C ASP A 65 12.19 -9.65 10.11
N ILE A 66 12.94 -10.43 9.34
CA ILE A 66 13.35 -11.79 9.71
C ILE A 66 14.86 -11.84 9.95
N ARG A 67 15.25 -12.51 11.03
CA ARG A 67 16.63 -12.92 11.32
C ARG A 67 16.68 -14.41 11.62
N MET A 68 17.89 -14.93 11.78
CA MET A 68 18.15 -16.33 12.10
C MET A 68 18.99 -16.42 13.37
N THR A 69 18.62 -17.31 14.27
CA THR A 69 19.38 -17.62 15.48
C THR A 69 20.61 -18.49 15.16
N LYS A 70 21.50 -18.67 16.14
CA LYS A 70 22.70 -19.49 15.98
C LYS A 70 22.39 -20.97 15.69
N ASP A 71 21.29 -21.47 16.23
CA ASP A 71 20.76 -22.82 16.02
C ASP A 71 19.88 -22.96 14.77
N GLY A 72 19.69 -21.89 13.99
CA GLY A 72 19.06 -21.92 12.67
C GLY A 72 17.57 -21.58 12.64
N GLU A 73 16.99 -21.17 13.77
CA GLU A 73 15.58 -20.80 13.87
C GLU A 73 15.32 -19.39 13.35
N LEU A 74 14.20 -19.20 12.66
CA LEU A 74 13.78 -17.87 12.18
C LEU A 74 13.07 -17.10 13.28
N VAL A 75 13.44 -15.83 13.44
CA VAL A 75 12.86 -14.92 14.44
C VAL A 75 12.50 -13.58 13.82
N LEU A 76 11.55 -12.87 14.44
CA LEU A 76 11.21 -11.51 14.04
C LEU A 76 12.04 -10.50 14.83
N LEU A 77 12.97 -9.83 14.14
CA LEU A 77 13.87 -8.85 14.74
C LEU A 77 14.45 -7.99 13.63
N HIS A 78 14.44 -6.66 13.79
CA HIS A 78 15.02 -5.78 12.78
C HIS A 78 16.56 -5.74 12.87
N ASP A 79 17.09 -5.52 14.07
CA ASP A 79 18.52 -5.30 14.28
C ASP A 79 19.31 -6.62 14.26
N ASP A 80 20.63 -6.54 14.19
CA ASP A 80 21.53 -7.68 14.37
C ASP A 80 21.86 -7.97 15.85
N SER A 81 21.30 -7.17 16.77
CA SER A 81 21.46 -7.31 18.21
C SER A 81 20.13 -7.11 18.95
N LEU A 82 20.04 -7.58 20.19
CA LEU A 82 18.85 -7.47 21.02
C LEU A 82 18.76 -6.14 21.81
N GLN A 83 19.80 -5.31 21.76
CA GLN A 83 19.98 -4.20 22.71
C GLN A 83 18.89 -3.11 22.65
N ARG A 84 18.31 -2.87 21.47
CA ARG A 84 17.32 -1.80 21.30
C ARG A 84 15.93 -2.21 21.76
N THR A 85 15.55 -3.47 21.59
CA THR A 85 14.17 -3.96 21.74
C THR A 85 14.01 -5.02 22.83
N HIS A 86 15.06 -5.36 23.56
CA HIS A 86 15.03 -6.33 24.64
C HIS A 86 15.80 -5.84 25.86
N GLN A 87 15.16 -6.01 27.02
CA GLN A 87 15.80 -5.86 28.32
C GLN A 87 16.24 -7.26 28.72
N GLY A 88 17.52 -7.57 28.48
CA GLY A 88 18.10 -8.91 28.65
C GLY A 88 17.84 -9.58 29.98
#